data_AF-A0A2N5VVJ9-F1
#
_entry.id   AF-A0A2N5VVJ9-F1
#
_cell.length_a   1.000
_cell.length_b   1.000
_cell.length_c   1.000
_cell.angle_alpha   90.00
_cell.angle_beta   90.00
_cell.angle_gamma   90.00
#
_symmetry.space_group_name_H-M   'P 1'
#
loop_
_entity.id
_entity.type
_entity.pdbx_description
1 polymer ?
#
loop_
_entity_poly.entity_id
_entity_poly.type
_entity_poly.pdbx_seq_one_letter_code
_entity_poly.pdbx_strand_id
1 'polypeptide(L)'
;MAPKTSRKLPPKRSQFKPKATPRKKKTAAQIVAARRIRLYEQLDKGFHQNAIKTCNQLLDQQGTQNDRDTLIDTKAKLLTILERYQETLDFISGQSVESAELKLLQCYCFYKLGQLEKADKELSNPLFTAKEDTGRSKLALESQIFFKLGRPQEAKANLEELLINSDPNHPEHLDLTANLSACQERIDFIEKSIPNQTGLISVDQLEAAPITSSFFHSHPNFPAPSKSRHSKFPESRKIKSVKPFDPSRPPPDPDRWLPRRDKENTKSARRSNAKTQKNKQKLATQGSVSVTIPPATDASPQKTKQAQRKKKNKK
;
A
#
# COMPACT_ATOMS: atom_id res chain seq x y z
N MET A 1 15.95 -40.95 83.84
CA MET A 1 14.73 -40.69 83.06
C MET A 1 14.58 -39.17 82.91
N ALA A 2 14.77 -38.62 81.71
CA ALA A 2 14.64 -37.18 81.44
C ALA A 2 13.22 -36.87 80.91
N PRO A 3 12.57 -35.78 81.35
CA PRO A 3 11.22 -35.45 80.89
C PRO A 3 11.24 -34.88 79.47
N LYS A 4 10.34 -35.39 78.62
CA LYS A 4 10.15 -34.95 77.23
C LYS A 4 9.56 -33.53 77.22
N THR A 5 10.35 -32.54 76.82
CA THR A 5 9.86 -31.17 76.59
C THR A 5 9.10 -31.11 75.26
N SER A 6 7.78 -31.01 75.33
CA SER A 6 6.92 -30.71 74.17
C SER A 6 7.10 -29.26 73.74
N ARG A 7 7.82 -29.00 72.64
CA ARG A 7 7.86 -27.68 72.00
C ARG A 7 6.53 -27.45 71.26
N LYS A 8 5.62 -26.66 71.85
CA LYS A 8 4.48 -26.09 71.12
C LYS A 8 5.01 -25.08 70.08
N LEU A 9 4.60 -25.25 68.83
CA LEU A 9 4.84 -24.26 67.77
C LEU A 9 4.11 -22.95 68.11
N PRO A 10 4.72 -21.78 67.83
CA PRO A 10 4.06 -20.50 68.08
C PRO A 10 2.82 -20.35 67.18
N PRO A 11 1.74 -19.68 67.66
CA PRO A 11 0.54 -19.50 66.87
C PRO A 11 0.85 -18.65 65.64
N LYS A 12 0.35 -19.08 64.47
CA LYS A 12 0.39 -18.31 63.22
C LYS A 12 -0.28 -16.96 63.46
N ARG A 13 0.53 -15.90 63.52
CA ARG A 13 0.07 -14.50 63.58
C ARG A 13 -0.80 -14.25 62.35
N SER A 14 -2.11 -14.07 62.53
CA SER A 14 -3.02 -13.74 61.44
C SER A 14 -2.61 -12.38 60.87
N GLN A 15 -2.07 -12.37 59.65
CA GLN A 15 -1.83 -11.13 58.92
C GLN A 15 -3.19 -10.54 58.50
N PHE A 16 -3.84 -9.80 59.41
CA PHE A 16 -4.91 -8.90 59.04
C PHE A 16 -4.29 -7.79 58.19
N LYS A 17 -4.34 -7.93 56.86
CA LYS A 17 -4.04 -6.82 55.95
C LYS A 17 -5.09 -5.73 56.20
N PRO A 18 -4.72 -4.50 56.54
CA PRO A 18 -5.68 -3.44 56.74
C PRO A 18 -6.47 -3.23 55.44
N LYS A 19 -7.80 -3.14 55.57
CA LYS A 19 -8.71 -2.91 54.44
C LYS A 19 -8.32 -1.57 53.82
N ALA A 20 -7.91 -1.58 52.55
CA ALA A 20 -7.46 -0.38 51.85
C ALA A 20 -8.54 0.71 51.92
N THR A 21 -8.15 1.92 52.32
CA THR A 21 -9.06 3.06 52.37
C THR A 21 -9.62 3.34 50.97
N PRO A 22 -10.92 3.69 50.84
CA PRO A 22 -11.53 3.89 49.54
C PRO A 22 -10.89 5.09 48.84
N ARG A 23 -10.24 4.86 47.70
CA ARG A 23 -9.67 5.93 46.87
C ARG A 23 -10.81 6.86 46.41
N LYS A 24 -10.69 8.16 46.68
CA LYS A 24 -11.62 9.18 46.18
C LYS A 24 -11.69 9.07 44.65
N LYS A 25 -12.90 8.97 44.09
CA LYS A 25 -13.11 8.92 42.64
C LYS A 25 -12.70 10.27 42.04
N LYS A 26 -11.87 10.25 41.00
CA LYS A 26 -11.46 11.47 40.28
C LYS A 26 -12.69 12.11 39.61
N THR A 27 -12.73 13.44 39.57
CA THR A 27 -13.78 14.17 38.83
C THR A 27 -13.58 14.05 37.32
N ALA A 28 -14.64 14.28 36.53
CA ALA A 28 -14.55 14.21 35.06
C ALA A 28 -13.45 15.13 34.49
N ALA A 29 -13.36 16.36 34.99
CA ALA A 29 -12.33 17.32 34.60
C ALA A 29 -10.91 16.83 34.93
N GLN A 30 -10.71 16.23 36.12
CA GLN A 30 -9.42 15.65 36.50
C GLN A 30 -9.03 14.46 35.62
N ILE A 31 -10.00 13.68 35.14
CA ILE A 31 -9.77 12.58 34.20
C ILE A 31 -9.32 13.13 32.85
N VAL A 32 -9.99 14.16 32.33
CA VAL A 32 -9.62 14.82 31.05
C VAL A 32 -8.20 15.39 31.13
N ALA A 33 -7.89 16.13 32.20
CA ALA A 33 -6.56 16.69 32.41
C ALA A 33 -5.47 15.60 32.48
N ALA A 34 -5.72 14.52 33.22
CA ALA A 34 -4.81 13.38 33.29
C ALA A 34 -4.62 12.69 31.92
N ARG A 35 -5.66 12.63 31.09
CA ARG A 35 -5.57 12.10 29.72
C ARG A 35 -4.75 13.02 28.80
N ARG A 36 -4.87 14.34 28.94
CA ARG A 36 -4.03 15.30 28.18
C ARG A 36 -2.55 15.12 28.52
N ILE A 37 -2.21 15.05 29.80
CA ILE A 37 -0.82 14.78 30.25
C ILE A 37 -0.33 13.46 29.66
N ARG A 38 -1.15 12.41 29.75
CA ARG A 38 -0.82 11.11 29.15
C ARG A 38 -0.62 11.19 27.64
N LEU A 39 -1.43 11.97 26.92
CA LEU A 39 -1.27 12.16 25.49
C LEU A 39 0.09 12.79 25.18
N TYR A 40 0.47 13.86 25.88
CA TYR A 40 1.79 14.48 25.72
C TYR A 40 2.93 13.48 25.99
N GLU A 41 2.87 12.71 27.07
CA GLU A 41 3.88 11.69 27.36
C GLU A 41 3.96 10.60 26.28
N GLN A 42 2.83 10.26 25.65
CA GLN A 42 2.79 9.28 24.56
C GLN A 42 3.36 9.84 23.27
N LEU A 43 3.13 11.12 22.98
CA LEU A 43 3.70 11.80 21.82
C LEU A 43 5.22 11.91 21.96
N ASP A 44 5.71 12.35 23.12
CA ASP A 44 7.13 12.49 23.44
C ASP A 44 7.88 11.15 23.33
N LYS A 45 7.26 10.06 23.78
CA LYS A 45 7.84 8.71 23.73
C LYS A 45 7.58 7.97 22.40
N GLY A 46 6.93 8.59 21.42
CA GLY A 46 6.62 7.95 20.13
C GLY A 46 5.60 6.80 20.20
N PHE A 47 4.78 6.73 21.25
CA PHE A 47 3.73 5.70 21.40
C PHE A 47 2.47 6.04 20.60
N HIS A 48 2.60 6.24 19.29
CA HIS A 48 1.57 6.78 18.40
C HIS A 48 0.26 5.97 18.41
N GLN A 49 0.33 4.63 18.46
CA GLN A 49 -0.86 3.77 18.53
C GLN A 49 -1.67 3.98 19.83
N ASN A 50 -0.97 4.20 20.94
CA ASN A 50 -1.62 4.50 22.22
C ASN A 50 -2.11 5.94 22.26
N ALA A 51 -1.37 6.88 21.67
CA ALA A 51 -1.77 8.28 21.54
C ALA A 51 -3.12 8.40 20.80
N ILE A 52 -3.32 7.66 19.70
CA ILE A 52 -4.60 7.66 18.98
C ILE A 52 -5.76 7.18 19.84
N LYS A 53 -5.55 6.14 20.66
CA LYS A 53 -6.59 5.67 21.60
C LYS A 53 -6.93 6.77 22.62
N THR A 54 -5.93 7.48 23.13
CA THR A 54 -6.12 8.62 24.03
C THR A 54 -6.82 9.79 23.33
N CYS A 55 -6.48 10.10 22.08
CA CYS A 55 -7.17 11.11 21.26
C CYS A 55 -8.65 10.77 21.08
N ASN A 56 -9.00 9.54 20.71
CA ASN A 56 -10.40 9.11 20.59
C ASN A 56 -11.15 9.32 21.92
N GLN A 57 -10.54 8.88 23.03
CA GLN A 57 -11.13 9.06 24.37
C GLN A 57 -11.32 10.54 24.77
N LEU A 58 -10.50 11.44 24.25
CA LEU A 58 -10.63 12.89 24.47
C LEU A 58 -11.67 13.51 23.53
N LEU A 59 -11.75 13.05 22.28
CA LEU A 59 -12.75 13.50 21.29
C LEU A 59 -14.18 13.08 21.64
N ASP A 60 -14.35 11.98 22.39
CA ASP A 60 -15.65 11.53 22.91
C ASP A 60 -16.19 12.44 24.03
N GLN A 61 -15.34 13.29 24.62
CA GLN A 61 -15.72 14.18 25.71
C GLN A 61 -16.16 15.55 25.17
N GLN A 62 -17.12 16.18 25.84
CA GLN A 62 -17.50 17.55 25.51
C GLN A 62 -16.36 18.51 25.90
N GLY A 63 -15.91 19.32 24.95
CA GLY A 63 -14.86 20.33 25.11
C GLY A 63 -15.16 21.57 24.28
N THR A 64 -14.26 22.54 24.29
CA THR A 64 -14.36 23.69 23.38
C THR A 64 -14.16 23.22 21.93
N GLN A 65 -14.71 23.95 20.96
CA GLN A 65 -14.50 23.63 19.53
C GLN A 65 -13.01 23.63 19.19
N ASN A 66 -12.27 24.64 19.65
CA ASN A 66 -10.82 24.71 19.42
C ASN A 66 -10.05 23.51 20.00
N ASP A 67 -10.42 23.03 21.19
CA ASP A 67 -9.81 21.82 21.77
C ASP A 67 -10.14 20.58 20.93
N ARG A 68 -11.32 20.52 20.32
CA ARG A 68 -11.71 19.43 19.44
C ARG A 68 -10.94 19.46 18.12
N ASP A 69 -10.80 20.63 17.52
CA ASP A 69 -10.09 20.85 16.24
C ASP A 69 -8.62 20.46 16.37
N THR A 70 -7.95 20.90 17.44
CA THR A 70 -6.57 20.51 17.74
C THR A 70 -6.40 19.00 17.94
N LEU A 71 -7.37 18.33 18.56
CA LEU A 71 -7.36 16.87 18.71
C LEU A 71 -7.59 16.13 17.38
N ILE A 72 -8.42 16.69 16.49
CA ILE A 72 -8.63 16.19 15.13
C ILE A 72 -7.31 16.28 14.35
N ASP A 73 -6.65 17.44 14.34
CA ASP A 73 -5.36 17.65 13.69
C ASP A 73 -4.30 16.69 14.23
N THR A 74 -4.22 16.56 15.55
CA THR A 74 -3.26 15.66 16.22
C THR A 74 -3.51 14.21 15.81
N LYS A 75 -4.77 13.76 15.82
CA LYS A 75 -5.12 12.40 15.41
C LYS A 75 -4.80 12.15 13.94
N ALA A 76 -5.11 13.10 13.06
CA ALA A 76 -4.81 12.98 11.63
C ALA A 76 -3.29 12.85 11.40
N LYS A 77 -2.47 13.70 12.04
CA LYS A 77 -1.00 13.63 11.98
C LYS A 77 -0.47 12.29 12.54
N LEU A 78 -1.08 11.75 13.59
CA LEU A 78 -0.69 10.43 14.12
C LEU A 78 -1.02 9.28 13.16
N LEU A 79 -2.15 9.36 12.44
CA LEU A 79 -2.51 8.36 11.45
C LEU A 79 -1.53 8.37 10.27
N THR A 80 -1.08 9.53 9.82
CA THR A 80 -0.09 9.64 8.74
C THR A 80 1.31 9.17 9.15
N ILE A 81 1.74 9.45 10.38
CA ILE A 81 3.00 8.91 10.94
C ILE A 81 2.97 7.38 10.95
N LEU A 82 1.81 6.78 11.19
CA LEU A 82 1.60 5.34 11.15
C LEU A 82 1.30 4.81 9.74
N GLU A 83 1.48 5.63 8.71
CA GLU A 83 1.28 5.31 7.30
C GLU A 83 -0.14 4.84 6.94
N ARG A 84 -1.13 5.21 7.75
CA ARG A 84 -2.54 4.86 7.53
C ARG A 84 -3.25 5.94 6.72
N TYR A 85 -2.80 6.11 5.48
CA TYR A 85 -3.21 7.22 4.62
C TYR A 85 -4.69 7.18 4.24
N GLN A 86 -5.24 6.01 3.87
CA GLN A 86 -6.67 5.86 3.56
C GLN A 86 -7.53 6.17 4.78
N GLU A 87 -7.20 5.60 5.94
CA GLU A 87 -7.91 5.83 7.19
C GLU A 87 -7.85 7.32 7.61
N THR A 88 -6.76 8.01 7.29
CA THR A 88 -6.62 9.46 7.50
C THR A 88 -7.61 10.23 6.63
N LEU A 89 -7.69 9.93 5.33
CA LEU A 89 -8.61 10.59 4.41
C LEU A 89 -10.07 10.39 4.84
N ASP A 90 -10.44 9.15 5.16
CA ASP A 90 -11.78 8.80 5.65
C ASP A 90 -12.10 9.58 6.94
N PHE A 91 -11.15 9.61 7.88
CA PHE A 91 -11.31 10.33 9.14
C PHE A 91 -11.53 11.83 8.93
N ILE A 92 -10.71 12.49 8.10
CA ILE A 92 -10.82 13.93 7.84
C ILE A 92 -12.12 14.25 7.09
N SER A 93 -12.53 13.41 6.13
CA SER A 93 -13.78 13.62 5.37
C SER A 93 -15.04 13.65 6.24
N GLY A 94 -15.00 12.97 7.40
CA GLY A 94 -16.09 12.95 8.37
C GLY A 94 -16.05 14.10 9.39
N GLN A 95 -15.06 15.00 9.34
CA GLN A 95 -14.98 16.15 10.24
C GLN A 95 -15.54 17.42 9.59
N SER A 96 -16.12 18.31 10.40
CA SER A 96 -16.58 19.63 9.96
C SER A 96 -15.47 20.69 9.93
N VAL A 97 -14.27 20.34 10.40
CA VAL A 97 -13.15 21.26 10.55
C VAL A 97 -12.40 21.36 9.24
N GLU A 98 -12.29 22.58 8.72
CA GLU A 98 -11.46 22.87 7.57
C GLU A 98 -10.29 23.75 8.01
N SER A 99 -9.08 23.21 7.91
CA SER A 99 -7.84 23.94 8.18
C SER A 99 -6.84 23.70 7.05
N ALA A 100 -6.00 24.70 6.78
CA ALA A 100 -4.95 24.57 5.76
C ALA A 100 -4.02 23.38 6.06
N GLU A 101 -3.77 23.08 7.34
CA GLU A 101 -2.95 21.95 7.77
C GLU A 101 -3.60 20.60 7.47
N LEU A 102 -4.91 20.46 7.73
CA LEU A 102 -5.66 19.25 7.36
C LEU A 102 -5.71 19.08 5.86
N LYS A 103 -5.89 20.17 5.10
CA LYS A 103 -5.86 20.12 3.63
C LYS A 103 -4.49 19.72 3.10
N LEU A 104 -3.41 20.27 3.65
CA LEU A 104 -2.06 19.85 3.29
C LEU A 104 -1.84 18.36 3.58
N LEU A 105 -2.36 17.88 4.72
CA LEU A 105 -2.27 16.48 5.10
C LEU A 105 -3.09 15.57 4.18
N GLN A 106 -4.27 16.02 3.72
CA GLN A 106 -5.06 15.33 2.69
C GLN A 106 -4.27 15.23 1.38
N CYS A 107 -3.66 16.32 0.91
CA CYS A 107 -2.78 16.32 -0.27
C CYS A 107 -1.66 15.29 -0.11
N TYR A 108 -0.99 15.29 1.05
CA TYR A 108 0.08 14.34 1.35
C TYR A 108 -0.42 12.89 1.32
N CYS A 109 -1.59 12.61 1.89
CA CYS A 109 -2.17 11.26 1.82
C CYS A 109 -2.48 10.84 0.38
N PHE A 110 -3.07 11.71 -0.45
CA PHE A 110 -3.30 11.42 -1.86
C PHE A 110 -1.99 11.14 -2.61
N TYR A 111 -0.96 11.94 -2.37
CA TYR A 111 0.38 11.74 -2.92
C TYR A 111 0.95 10.37 -2.54
N LYS A 112 0.92 10.01 -1.25
CA LYS A 112 1.44 8.72 -0.76
C LYS A 112 0.66 7.51 -1.30
N LEU A 113 -0.61 7.71 -1.66
CA LEU A 113 -1.46 6.69 -2.29
C LEU A 113 -1.33 6.65 -3.81
N GLY A 114 -0.47 7.48 -4.41
CA GLY A 114 -0.29 7.57 -5.86
C GLY A 114 -1.45 8.23 -6.60
N GLN A 115 -2.39 8.89 -5.89
CA GLN A 115 -3.52 9.60 -6.46
C GLN A 115 -3.11 11.04 -6.79
N LEU A 116 -2.15 11.18 -7.71
CA LEU A 116 -1.43 12.43 -7.98
C LEU A 116 -2.36 13.55 -8.47
N GLU A 117 -3.35 13.23 -9.31
CA GLU A 117 -4.29 14.22 -9.86
C GLU A 117 -5.21 14.78 -8.78
N LYS A 118 -5.59 13.96 -7.79
CA LYS A 118 -6.35 14.44 -6.63
C LYS A 118 -5.49 15.30 -5.72
N ALA A 119 -4.23 14.94 -5.53
CA ALA A 119 -3.29 15.74 -4.77
C ALA A 119 -3.08 17.13 -5.41
N ASP A 120 -2.86 17.16 -6.73
CA ASP A 120 -2.73 18.40 -7.54
C ASP A 120 -3.98 19.28 -7.44
N LYS A 121 -5.17 18.68 -7.58
CA LYS A 121 -6.43 19.41 -7.42
C LYS A 121 -6.58 19.99 -6.02
N GLU A 122 -6.26 19.23 -4.98
CA GLU A 122 -6.41 19.69 -3.61
C GLU A 122 -5.42 20.81 -3.28
N LEU A 123 -4.22 20.86 -3.88
CA LEU A 123 -3.24 21.96 -3.72
C LEU A 123 -3.75 23.33 -4.18
N SER A 124 -4.74 23.35 -5.07
CA SER A 124 -5.43 24.57 -5.52
C SER A 124 -6.45 25.10 -4.49
N ASN A 125 -6.55 24.47 -3.31
CA ASN A 125 -7.52 24.87 -2.29
C ASN A 125 -7.23 26.30 -1.77
N PRO A 126 -8.25 27.19 -1.71
CA PRO A 126 -8.09 28.58 -1.29
C PRO A 126 -7.63 28.73 0.17
N LEU A 127 -7.70 27.68 1.00
CA LEU A 127 -7.21 27.74 2.38
C LEU A 127 -5.68 27.89 2.50
N PHE A 128 -4.93 27.62 1.43
CA PHE A 128 -3.47 27.67 1.46
C PHE A 128 -2.87 29.08 1.44
N THR A 129 -3.63 30.12 1.13
CA THR A 129 -3.14 31.51 1.18
C THR A 129 -3.06 32.10 2.59
N ALA A 130 -3.49 31.35 3.63
CA ALA A 130 -3.74 31.91 4.96
C ALA A 130 -2.55 31.93 5.94
N LYS A 131 -1.40 31.27 5.66
CA LYS A 131 -0.26 31.20 6.61
C LYS A 131 1.10 31.00 5.91
N GLU A 132 2.14 31.69 6.39
CA GLU A 132 3.52 31.61 5.87
C GLU A 132 4.16 30.21 6.07
N ASP A 133 4.02 29.60 7.25
CA ASP A 133 4.63 28.29 7.56
C ASP A 133 4.10 27.14 6.69
N THR A 134 2.81 27.20 6.34
CA THR A 134 2.18 26.24 5.43
C THR A 134 2.73 26.40 4.01
N GLY A 135 3.18 27.60 3.65
CA GLY A 135 3.72 27.92 2.33
C GLY A 135 4.93 27.07 1.97
N ARG A 136 5.94 27.00 2.84
CA ARG A 136 7.15 26.18 2.60
C ARG A 136 6.81 24.69 2.46
N SER A 137 5.99 24.16 3.37
CA SER A 137 5.60 22.73 3.36
C SER A 137 4.75 22.38 2.15
N LYS A 138 3.87 23.30 1.74
CA LYS A 138 3.08 23.19 0.52
C LYS A 138 3.99 23.17 -0.71
N LEU A 139 4.89 24.14 -0.83
CA LEU A 139 5.79 24.28 -1.98
C LEU A 139 6.68 23.04 -2.17
N ALA A 140 7.17 22.48 -1.06
CA ALA A 140 7.91 21.22 -1.05
C ALA A 140 7.06 20.05 -1.56
N LEU A 141 5.81 19.92 -1.09
CA LEU A 141 4.91 18.86 -1.55
C LEU A 141 4.50 19.04 -3.02
N GLU A 142 4.24 20.28 -3.45
CA GLU A 142 3.94 20.62 -4.85
C GLU A 142 5.07 20.21 -5.78
N SER A 143 6.32 20.53 -5.43
CA SER A 143 7.47 20.14 -6.25
C SER A 143 7.54 18.63 -6.49
N GLN A 144 7.26 17.84 -5.45
CA GLN A 144 7.25 16.38 -5.54
C GLN A 144 6.10 15.87 -6.41
N ILE A 145 4.91 16.47 -6.29
CA ILE A 145 3.73 16.10 -7.08
C ILE A 145 3.96 16.44 -8.56
N PHE A 146 4.41 17.66 -8.87
CA PHE A 146 4.67 18.11 -10.23
C PHE A 146 5.75 17.27 -10.93
N PHE A 147 6.83 16.92 -10.22
CA PHE A 147 7.85 16.04 -10.76
C PHE A 147 7.26 14.68 -11.16
N LYS A 148 6.41 14.09 -10.30
CA LYS A 148 5.75 12.80 -10.57
C LYS A 148 4.69 12.88 -11.68
N LEU A 149 4.04 14.02 -11.84
CA LEU A 149 3.09 14.29 -12.93
C LEU A 149 3.78 14.58 -14.28
N GLY A 150 5.11 14.61 -14.33
CA GLY A 150 5.85 14.91 -15.55
C GLY A 150 5.87 16.39 -15.91
N ARG A 151 5.71 17.27 -14.90
CA ARG A 151 5.84 18.73 -15.01
C ARG A 151 7.14 19.21 -14.33
N PRO A 152 8.33 18.84 -14.85
CA PRO A 152 9.60 19.11 -14.17
C PRO A 152 9.98 20.59 -14.14
N GLN A 153 9.47 21.42 -15.06
CA GLN A 153 9.72 22.86 -15.08
C GLN A 153 9.03 23.56 -13.87
N GLU A 154 7.76 23.23 -13.61
CA GLU A 154 7.03 23.72 -12.42
C GLU A 154 7.68 23.22 -11.12
N ALA A 155 8.07 21.94 -11.08
CA ALA A 155 8.78 21.38 -9.93
C ALA A 155 10.11 22.10 -9.65
N LYS A 156 10.88 22.40 -10.71
CA LYS A 156 12.15 23.13 -10.62
C LYS A 156 11.93 24.54 -10.05
N ALA A 157 10.95 25.28 -10.52
CA ALA A 157 10.67 26.64 -10.03
C ALA A 157 10.39 26.64 -8.52
N ASN A 158 9.57 25.71 -8.05
CA ASN A 158 9.28 25.55 -6.62
C ASN A 158 10.54 25.19 -5.80
N LEU A 159 11.41 24.32 -6.33
CA LEU A 159 12.66 23.95 -5.67
C LEU A 159 13.66 25.11 -5.63
N GLU A 160 13.73 25.94 -6.67
CA GLU A 160 14.57 27.15 -6.69
C GLU A 160 14.13 28.14 -5.61
N GLU A 161 12.81 28.36 -5.46
CA GLU A 161 12.27 29.20 -4.39
C GLU A 161 12.58 28.63 -2.98
N LEU A 162 12.47 27.32 -2.78
CA LEU A 162 12.85 26.66 -1.52
C LEU A 162 14.34 26.83 -1.22
N LEU A 163 15.18 26.77 -2.25
CA LEU A 163 16.63 26.85 -2.15
C LEU A 163 17.09 28.27 -1.80
N ILE A 164 16.48 29.31 -2.38
CA ILE A 164 16.77 30.72 -2.06
C ILE A 164 16.63 30.99 -0.55
N ASN A 165 15.62 30.37 0.07
CA ASN A 165 15.31 30.55 1.49
C ASN A 165 15.96 29.49 2.40
N SER A 166 16.84 28.64 1.88
CA SER A 166 17.49 27.56 2.64
C SER A 166 18.86 27.96 3.18
N ASP A 167 19.22 27.50 4.39
CA ASP A 167 20.56 27.65 4.94
C ASP A 167 21.52 26.65 4.25
N PRO A 168 22.62 27.11 3.62
CA PRO A 168 23.60 26.25 2.96
C PRO A 168 24.22 25.18 3.86
N ASN A 169 24.25 25.39 5.19
CA ASN A 169 24.80 24.43 6.15
C ASN A 169 23.77 23.41 6.65
N HIS A 170 22.49 23.60 6.34
CA HIS A 170 21.43 22.70 6.77
C HIS A 170 21.36 21.47 5.83
N PRO A 171 21.18 20.24 6.34
CA PRO A 171 21.12 19.03 5.52
C PRO A 171 20.07 19.08 4.41
N GLU A 172 18.94 19.77 4.62
CA GLU A 172 17.90 19.96 3.61
C GLU A 172 18.41 20.66 2.35
N HIS A 173 19.43 21.54 2.45
CA HIS A 173 19.99 22.22 1.28
C HIS A 173 20.56 21.21 0.28
N LEU A 174 21.26 20.18 0.78
CA LEU A 174 21.81 19.10 -0.06
C LEU A 174 20.67 18.32 -0.74
N ASP A 175 19.61 18.02 -0.01
CA ASP A 175 18.45 17.31 -0.58
C ASP A 175 17.74 18.15 -1.66
N LEU A 176 17.59 19.46 -1.43
CA LEU A 176 16.98 20.38 -2.40
C LEU A 176 17.83 20.50 -3.67
N THR A 177 19.16 20.63 -3.54
CA THR A 177 20.06 20.70 -4.70
C THR A 177 20.04 19.41 -5.53
N ALA A 178 20.01 18.24 -4.88
CA ALA A 178 19.91 16.95 -5.58
C ALA A 178 18.56 16.78 -6.29
N ASN A 179 17.46 17.22 -5.68
CA ASN A 179 16.15 17.20 -6.32
C ASN A 179 16.08 18.18 -7.51
N LEU A 180 16.73 19.34 -7.39
CA LEU A 180 16.83 20.33 -8.46
C LEU A 180 17.63 19.75 -9.64
N SER A 181 18.77 19.11 -9.39
CA SER A 181 19.55 18.47 -10.45
C SER A 181 18.75 17.37 -11.17
N ALA A 182 17.98 16.57 -10.44
CA ALA A 182 17.09 15.57 -11.04
C ALA A 182 16.00 16.21 -11.94
N CYS A 183 15.47 17.38 -11.56
CA CYS A 183 14.53 18.13 -12.40
C CYS A 183 15.21 18.63 -13.68
N GLN A 184 16.44 19.16 -13.58
CA GLN A 184 17.22 19.61 -14.73
C GLN A 184 17.53 18.48 -15.69
N GLU A 185 18.00 17.33 -15.19
CA GLU A 185 18.25 16.14 -16.01
C GLU A 185 16.98 15.68 -16.75
N ARG A 186 15.83 15.74 -16.07
CA ARG A 186 14.55 15.39 -16.70
C ARG A 186 14.16 16.37 -17.81
N ILE A 187 14.37 17.67 -17.60
CA ILE A 187 14.13 18.71 -18.61
C ILE A 187 15.07 18.50 -19.80
N ASP A 188 16.37 18.37 -19.56
CA ASP A 188 17.38 18.14 -20.59
C ASP A 188 17.12 16.87 -21.40
N PHE A 189 16.66 15.80 -20.73
CA PHE A 189 16.27 14.58 -21.41
C PHE A 189 15.11 14.83 -22.40
N ILE A 190 14.08 15.56 -21.97
CA ILE A 190 12.90 15.85 -22.81
C ILE A 190 13.24 16.82 -23.94
N GLU A 191 13.99 17.88 -23.66
CA GLU A 191 14.25 18.98 -24.60
C GLU A 191 15.40 18.68 -25.57
N LYS A 192 16.42 17.92 -25.14
CA LYS A 192 17.65 17.70 -25.91
C LYS A 192 17.82 16.23 -26.28
N SER A 193 17.80 15.34 -25.28
CA SER A 193 18.14 13.93 -25.51
C SER A 193 17.15 13.25 -26.46
N ILE A 194 15.85 13.44 -26.24
CA ILE A 194 14.82 12.84 -27.10
C ILE A 194 14.93 13.38 -28.54
N PRO A 195 14.88 14.70 -28.81
CA PRO A 195 14.98 15.21 -30.17
C PRO A 195 16.25 14.79 -30.90
N ASN A 196 17.40 14.82 -30.20
CA ASN A 196 18.68 14.40 -30.78
C ASN A 196 18.66 12.91 -31.17
N GLN A 197 18.15 12.04 -30.30
CA GLN A 197 18.05 10.61 -30.59
C GLN A 197 17.04 10.33 -31.70
N THR A 198 15.89 10.98 -31.69
CA THR A 198 14.87 10.78 -32.74
C THR A 198 15.29 11.36 -34.08
N GLY A 199 16.05 12.46 -34.10
CA GLY A 199 16.57 13.07 -35.32
C GLY A 199 17.64 12.21 -36.02
N LEU A 200 18.31 11.32 -35.29
CA LEU A 200 19.26 10.36 -35.86
C LEU A 200 18.57 9.16 -36.55
N ILE A 201 17.27 8.96 -36.30
CA ILE A 201 16.53 7.83 -36.84
C ILE A 201 16.01 8.19 -38.24
N SER A 202 16.52 7.50 -39.26
CA SER A 202 15.99 7.64 -40.63
C SER A 202 14.70 6.83 -40.78
N VAL A 203 13.58 7.55 -40.93
CA VAL A 203 12.25 6.93 -41.15
C VAL A 203 12.24 6.13 -42.45
N ASP A 204 12.80 6.68 -43.54
CA ASP A 204 12.87 5.99 -44.84
C ASP A 204 13.64 4.67 -44.76
N GLN A 205 14.73 4.60 -43.99
CA GLN A 205 15.46 3.35 -43.79
C GLN A 205 14.63 2.33 -42.99
N LEU A 206 13.87 2.79 -41.99
CA LEU A 206 13.00 1.91 -41.21
C LEU A 206 11.82 1.39 -42.04
N GLU A 207 11.24 2.21 -42.90
CA GLU A 207 10.14 1.80 -43.80
C GLU A 207 10.64 0.87 -44.91
N ALA A 208 11.84 1.12 -45.44
CA ALA A 208 12.48 0.28 -46.45
C ALA A 208 12.94 -1.08 -45.90
N ALA A 209 13.12 -1.22 -44.58
CA ALA A 209 13.53 -2.45 -43.92
C ALA A 209 12.34 -3.10 -43.18
N PRO A 210 11.47 -3.87 -43.85
CA PRO A 210 10.38 -4.56 -43.18
C PRO A 210 10.94 -5.47 -42.09
N ILE A 211 10.34 -5.41 -40.89
CA ILE A 211 10.68 -6.30 -39.77
C ILE A 211 10.31 -7.73 -40.17
N THR A 212 11.25 -8.40 -40.81
CA THR A 212 11.15 -9.79 -41.20
C THR A 212 11.65 -10.66 -40.07
N SER A 213 11.18 -11.92 -39.99
CA SER A 213 11.66 -12.86 -38.97
C SER A 213 13.20 -12.95 -38.93
N SER A 214 13.88 -12.81 -40.07
CA SER A 214 15.35 -12.77 -40.17
C SER A 214 16.04 -11.65 -39.39
N PHE A 215 15.38 -10.50 -39.19
CA PHE A 215 15.92 -9.39 -38.39
C PHE A 215 16.24 -9.82 -36.96
N PHE A 216 15.37 -10.65 -36.36
CA PHE A 216 15.57 -11.18 -35.01
C PHE A 216 16.62 -12.31 -34.94
N HIS A 217 17.00 -12.91 -36.08
CA HIS A 217 17.98 -14.00 -36.11
C HIS A 217 19.42 -13.50 -36.37
N SER A 218 19.59 -12.30 -36.92
CA SER A 218 20.89 -11.71 -37.27
C SER A 218 21.38 -10.64 -36.29
N HIS A 219 20.52 -10.12 -35.42
CA HIS A 219 20.88 -9.02 -34.53
C HIS A 219 21.61 -9.55 -33.28
N PRO A 220 22.77 -8.98 -32.89
CA PRO A 220 23.64 -9.51 -31.82
C PRO A 220 22.97 -9.58 -30.44
N ASN A 221 21.99 -8.72 -30.16
CA ASN A 221 21.20 -8.76 -28.91
C ASN A 221 20.06 -9.80 -28.91
N PHE A 222 19.75 -10.41 -30.05
CA PHE A 222 18.80 -11.52 -30.10
C PHE A 222 19.58 -12.81 -30.25
N PRO A 223 19.63 -13.66 -29.20
CA PRO A 223 20.37 -14.91 -29.28
C PRO A 223 19.79 -15.75 -30.41
N ALA A 224 20.62 -16.09 -31.39
CA ALA A 224 20.29 -17.08 -32.39
C ALA A 224 19.80 -18.35 -31.67
N PRO A 225 18.73 -19.01 -32.12
CA PRO A 225 18.24 -20.21 -31.47
C PRO A 225 19.40 -21.19 -31.37
N SER A 226 19.89 -21.39 -30.14
CA SER A 226 20.97 -22.35 -29.89
C SER A 226 20.48 -23.66 -30.47
N LYS A 227 21.26 -24.27 -31.37
CA LYS A 227 20.96 -25.61 -31.89
C LYS A 227 20.87 -26.53 -30.68
N SER A 228 19.66 -26.72 -30.17
CA SER A 228 19.42 -27.66 -29.09
C SER A 228 19.77 -29.01 -29.68
N ARG A 229 20.72 -29.70 -29.03
CA ARG A 229 20.90 -31.13 -29.23
C ARG A 229 19.54 -31.76 -28.94
N HIS A 230 18.85 -32.15 -30.01
CA HIS A 230 17.49 -32.65 -29.95
C HIS A 230 17.40 -33.85 -28.98
N SER A 231 16.85 -33.64 -27.78
CA SER A 231 16.04 -34.69 -27.16
C SER A 231 14.76 -34.77 -28.00
N LYS A 232 14.52 -35.93 -28.62
CA LYS A 232 13.34 -36.21 -29.45
C LYS A 232 12.05 -35.97 -28.66
N PHE A 233 11.49 -34.77 -28.75
CA PHE A 233 10.08 -34.55 -28.44
C PHE A 233 9.24 -34.88 -29.67
N PRO A 234 8.02 -35.43 -29.49
CA PRO A 234 7.16 -35.80 -30.61
C PRO A 234 6.85 -34.56 -31.45
N GLU A 235 7.03 -34.70 -32.77
CA GLU A 235 6.90 -33.66 -33.78
C GLU A 235 5.60 -32.87 -33.60
N SER A 236 5.71 -31.61 -33.18
CA SER A 236 4.57 -30.70 -33.14
C SER A 236 4.06 -30.51 -34.57
N ARG A 237 2.77 -30.78 -34.81
CA ARG A 237 2.13 -30.70 -36.14
C ARG A 237 2.57 -29.42 -36.85
N LYS A 238 3.23 -29.59 -38.00
CA LYS A 238 3.65 -28.47 -38.87
C LYS A 238 2.46 -27.54 -39.10
N ILE A 239 2.60 -26.29 -38.67
CA ILE A 239 1.64 -25.23 -38.95
C ILE A 239 1.66 -25.06 -40.48
N LYS A 240 0.54 -25.37 -41.15
CA LYS A 240 0.42 -25.22 -42.60
C LYS A 240 0.65 -23.75 -42.95
N SER A 241 1.45 -23.50 -43.99
CA SER A 241 1.69 -22.14 -44.49
C SER A 241 0.37 -21.41 -44.78
N VAL A 242 0.38 -20.09 -44.57
CA VAL A 242 -0.76 -19.23 -44.88
C VAL A 242 -1.07 -19.40 -46.36
N LYS A 243 -2.29 -19.87 -46.67
CA LYS A 243 -2.75 -20.05 -48.04
C LYS A 243 -2.85 -18.68 -48.72
N PRO A 244 -2.49 -18.56 -50.01
CA PRO A 244 -2.66 -17.32 -50.77
C PRO A 244 -4.09 -16.79 -50.66
N PHE A 245 -4.24 -15.46 -50.66
CA PHE A 245 -5.54 -14.81 -50.59
C PHE A 245 -6.33 -15.10 -51.88
N ASP A 246 -7.34 -15.95 -51.76
CA ASP A 246 -8.24 -16.32 -52.84
C ASP A 246 -9.50 -15.44 -52.76
N PRO A 247 -9.77 -14.56 -53.75
CA PRO A 247 -10.90 -13.64 -53.73
C PRO A 247 -12.27 -14.34 -53.84
N SER A 248 -12.31 -15.62 -54.21
CA SER A 248 -13.54 -16.43 -54.22
C SER A 248 -13.88 -17.00 -52.83
N ARG A 249 -12.94 -16.91 -51.88
CA ARG A 249 -13.11 -17.45 -50.53
C ARG A 249 -13.93 -16.48 -49.68
N PRO A 250 -14.98 -16.95 -48.98
CA PRO A 250 -15.74 -16.08 -48.09
C PRO A 250 -14.82 -15.51 -47.00
N PRO A 251 -15.09 -14.26 -46.54
CA PRO A 251 -14.30 -13.63 -45.50
C PRO A 251 -14.30 -14.49 -44.23
N PRO A 252 -13.20 -14.49 -43.45
CA PRO A 252 -13.14 -15.23 -42.20
C PRO A 252 -14.25 -14.77 -41.27
N ASP A 253 -14.81 -15.74 -40.52
CA ASP A 253 -15.92 -15.54 -39.58
C ASP A 253 -15.72 -14.30 -38.68
N PRO A 254 -16.65 -13.33 -38.67
CA PRO A 254 -16.55 -12.13 -37.86
C PRO A 254 -16.48 -12.42 -36.36
N ASP A 255 -16.96 -13.58 -35.89
CA ASP A 255 -16.94 -13.96 -34.47
C ASP A 255 -15.62 -14.67 -34.05
N ARG A 256 -14.61 -14.71 -34.93
CA ARG A 256 -13.37 -15.45 -34.67
C ARG A 256 -12.64 -14.96 -33.42
N TRP A 257 -12.59 -13.64 -33.23
CA TRP A 257 -11.88 -12.95 -32.14
C TRP A 257 -12.67 -12.91 -30.83
N LEU A 258 -13.96 -13.23 -30.85
CA LEU A 258 -14.76 -13.27 -29.64
C LEU A 258 -14.41 -14.51 -28.78
N PRO A 259 -14.45 -14.40 -27.44
CA PRO A 259 -14.39 -15.56 -26.56
C PRO A 259 -15.44 -16.60 -26.96
N ARG A 260 -15.11 -17.90 -26.89
CA ARG A 260 -15.99 -18.99 -27.38
C ARG A 260 -17.44 -18.85 -26.91
N ARG A 261 -17.66 -18.40 -25.67
CA ARG A 261 -18.98 -18.21 -25.03
C ARG A 261 -19.85 -17.12 -25.68
N ASP A 262 -19.22 -16.17 -26.37
CA ASP A 262 -19.88 -15.02 -26.99
C ASP A 262 -20.15 -15.26 -28.49
N LYS A 263 -19.52 -16.28 -29.09
CA LYS A 263 -19.73 -16.71 -30.48
C LYS A 263 -21.14 -17.24 -30.70
N GLU A 264 -21.82 -16.79 -31.75
CA GLU A 264 -23.20 -17.20 -32.03
C GLU A 264 -23.38 -18.72 -32.22
N ASN A 265 -22.40 -19.38 -32.85
CA ASN A 265 -22.41 -20.83 -33.07
C ASN A 265 -22.37 -21.66 -31.77
N THR A 266 -21.91 -21.11 -30.65
CA THR A 266 -21.92 -21.85 -29.36
C THR A 266 -23.25 -21.76 -28.63
N LYS A 267 -24.07 -20.75 -28.94
CA LYS A 267 -25.42 -20.58 -28.38
C LYS A 267 -26.38 -21.65 -28.92
N SER A 268 -26.19 -22.10 -30.17
CA SER A 268 -27.03 -23.16 -30.79
C SER A 268 -26.79 -24.54 -30.17
N ALA A 269 -25.53 -24.90 -29.89
CA ALA A 269 -25.18 -26.18 -29.25
C ALA A 269 -25.67 -26.33 -27.81
N ARG A 270 -25.81 -25.21 -27.07
CA ARG A 270 -26.41 -25.21 -25.73
C ARG A 270 -27.94 -25.33 -25.77
N ARG A 271 -28.60 -24.79 -26.80
CA ARG A 271 -30.06 -24.89 -26.96
C ARG A 271 -30.51 -26.29 -27.41
N SER A 272 -29.71 -27.01 -28.22
CA SER A 272 -30.04 -28.38 -28.64
C SER A 272 -29.83 -29.41 -27.52
N ASN A 273 -28.76 -29.28 -26.73
CA ASN A 273 -28.48 -30.20 -25.61
C ASN A 273 -29.33 -29.95 -24.35
N ALA A 274 -30.00 -28.80 -24.24
CA ALA A 274 -30.90 -28.51 -23.13
C ALA A 274 -32.23 -29.31 -23.19
N LYS A 275 -32.64 -29.79 -24.37
CA LYS A 275 -33.86 -30.61 -24.51
C LYS A 275 -33.67 -32.08 -24.14
N THR A 276 -32.43 -32.60 -24.10
CA THR A 276 -32.13 -34.01 -23.80
C THR A 276 -31.54 -34.26 -22.41
N GLN A 277 -31.32 -33.22 -21.60
CA GLN A 277 -30.67 -33.31 -20.28
C GLN A 277 -31.62 -33.10 -19.09
N LYS A 278 -32.89 -33.55 -19.19
CA LYS A 278 -33.75 -33.79 -18.02
C LYS A 278 -33.80 -35.29 -17.68
N ASN A 279 -32.63 -35.88 -17.41
CA ASN A 279 -32.45 -37.04 -16.53
C ASN A 279 -31.03 -37.55 -16.68
N LYS A 280 -30.16 -37.13 -15.74
CA LYS A 280 -29.05 -37.91 -15.17
C LYS A 280 -28.17 -36.95 -14.36
N GLN A 281 -28.56 -36.73 -13.11
CA GLN A 281 -27.59 -36.45 -12.08
C GLN A 281 -26.73 -37.70 -11.89
N LYS A 282 -25.41 -37.58 -12.07
CA LYS A 282 -24.34 -38.16 -11.22
C LYS A 282 -22.99 -38.08 -11.95
N LEU A 283 -21.98 -37.62 -11.19
CA LEU A 283 -20.53 -37.95 -11.26
C LEU A 283 -19.82 -37.68 -12.60
N ALA A 284 -18.67 -37.00 -12.72
CA ALA A 284 -17.52 -36.88 -11.83
C ALA A 284 -16.54 -35.79 -12.37
N THR A 285 -15.85 -35.10 -11.44
CA THR A 285 -14.38 -34.90 -11.34
C THR A 285 -13.61 -34.43 -12.60
N GLN A 286 -12.91 -33.29 -12.62
CA GLN A 286 -11.61 -33.01 -11.98
C GLN A 286 -11.29 -31.51 -11.99
N GLY A 287 -10.61 -31.01 -10.95
CA GLY A 287 -9.97 -29.69 -10.94
C GLY A 287 -9.71 -29.12 -9.55
N SER A 288 -9.03 -29.86 -8.67
CA SER A 288 -8.50 -29.31 -7.41
C SER A 288 -7.07 -28.83 -7.65
N VAL A 289 -6.84 -27.53 -7.47
CA VAL A 289 -5.51 -26.94 -7.27
C VAL A 289 -5.18 -27.03 -5.78
N SER A 290 -4.13 -27.78 -5.44
CA SER A 290 -3.51 -27.71 -4.11
C SER A 290 -2.10 -27.19 -4.29
N VAL A 291 -1.91 -25.91 -3.95
CA VAL A 291 -0.60 -25.37 -3.59
C VAL A 291 -0.41 -25.65 -2.11
N THR A 292 0.55 -26.50 -1.78
CA THR A 292 1.13 -26.56 -0.42
C THR A 292 2.65 -26.61 -0.55
N ILE A 293 3.30 -25.69 0.18
CA ILE A 293 4.75 -25.65 0.46
C ILE A 293 4.91 -26.07 1.94
N PRO A 294 6.03 -26.73 2.34
CA PRO A 294 5.99 -27.92 3.20
C PRO A 294 6.30 -27.63 4.68
N PRO A 295 6.35 -28.69 5.51
CA PRO A 295 7.59 -28.86 6.28
C PRO A 295 8.13 -30.31 6.29
N ALA A 296 9.37 -30.38 6.76
CA ALA A 296 10.33 -31.45 6.61
C ALA A 296 10.05 -32.74 7.40
N THR A 297 10.86 -33.72 7.02
CA THR A 297 10.86 -35.17 7.30
C THR A 297 11.13 -35.58 8.74
N ASP A 298 10.59 -36.77 9.02
CA ASP A 298 10.68 -37.62 10.21
C ASP A 298 12.09 -38.13 10.53
N ALA A 299 12.37 -38.39 11.81
CA ALA A 299 13.22 -39.51 12.31
C ALA A 299 13.16 -39.68 13.85
N SER A 300 12.07 -40.31 14.33
CA SER A 300 12.01 -41.36 15.39
C SER A 300 12.49 -41.02 16.86
N PRO A 301 12.30 -41.90 17.88
CA PRO A 301 11.35 -41.58 18.98
C PRO A 301 11.92 -41.75 20.40
N GLN A 302 11.54 -40.88 21.36
CA GLN A 302 11.54 -41.27 22.78
C GLN A 302 10.38 -40.65 23.58
N LYS A 303 9.76 -41.52 24.37
CA LYS A 303 8.66 -41.30 25.33
C LYS A 303 9.04 -40.26 26.39
N THR A 304 8.07 -39.46 26.83
CA THR A 304 7.54 -39.52 28.21
C THR A 304 6.32 -38.62 28.41
N LYS A 305 5.38 -39.15 29.19
CA LYS A 305 4.12 -38.56 29.62
C LYS A 305 4.36 -37.37 30.55
N GLN A 306 3.54 -36.32 30.47
CA GLN A 306 2.99 -35.69 31.68
C GLN A 306 1.71 -34.90 31.40
N ALA A 307 0.73 -35.12 32.28
CA ALA A 307 -0.65 -34.72 32.17
C ALA A 307 -0.90 -33.31 32.76
N GLN A 308 -1.74 -32.51 32.11
CA GLN A 308 -2.32 -31.31 32.71
C GLN A 308 -3.76 -31.57 33.18
N ARG A 309 -3.97 -31.51 34.50
CA ARG A 309 -5.29 -31.43 35.14
C ARG A 309 -5.77 -29.98 35.11
N LYS A 310 -6.86 -29.70 34.41
CA LYS A 310 -7.73 -28.54 34.65
C LYS A 310 -8.59 -28.79 35.89
N LYS A 311 -8.46 -27.97 36.93
CA LYS A 311 -9.46 -27.86 38.00
C LYS A 311 -10.23 -26.56 37.84
N LYS A 312 -11.51 -26.68 37.47
CA LYS A 312 -12.56 -25.70 37.76
C LYS A 312 -12.74 -25.67 39.28
N ASN A 313 -12.75 -24.48 39.88
CA ASN A 313 -13.32 -24.28 41.21
C ASN A 313 -14.49 -23.32 41.09
N LYS A 314 -15.67 -23.84 41.47
CA LYS A 314 -16.87 -23.10 41.80
C LYS A 314 -17.15 -23.44 43.26
N LYS A 315 -17.02 -22.44 44.14
CA LYS A 315 -17.80 -22.26 45.36
C LYS A 315 -17.87 -20.77 45.60
#